data_AF-A0A350IXQ8-F1
#
_entry.id   AF-A0A350IXQ8-F1
#
_cell.length_a   1.000
_cell.length_b   1.000
_cell.length_c   1.000
_cell.angle_alpha   90.00
_cell.angle_beta   90.00
_cell.angle_gamma   90.00
#
_symmetry.space_group_name_H-M   'P 1'
#
loop_
_entity.id
_entity.type
_entity.pdbx_description
1 polymer ?
#
loop_
_entity_poly.entity_id
_entity_poly.type
_entity_poly.pdbx_seq_one_letter_code
_entity_poly.pdbx_strand_id
1 'polypeptide(L)'
;MPASDLAVYDLQGQVYSYVEVSILIGLLLGSCTVDSIVTGCSCGQGMMLACNSVPGVLCGMIKDQKDAELFVSINRGNAVSIPLKEGYGWNGEDNLMEITGALFSLPIENRIPFQDAQRKLADTQKMKEIRSFSQCDLTVFLNLLDESMITKIISASQVMDAIVKDGRKDQIVKWVKDHA
;
A
#
# COMPACT_ATOMS: atom_id res chain seq x y z
N MET A 1 7.65 -12.07 -10.26
CA MET A 1 8.52 -11.62 -9.16
C MET A 1 9.08 -12.83 -8.42
N PRO A 2 10.39 -12.90 -8.16
CA PRO A 2 10.99 -13.93 -7.31
C PRO A 2 10.40 -13.90 -5.88
N ALA A 3 10.29 -15.06 -5.23
CA ALA A 3 9.80 -15.13 -3.83
C ALA A 3 10.72 -14.40 -2.84
N SER A 4 12.00 -14.20 -3.18
CA SER A 4 12.97 -13.44 -2.39
C SER A 4 12.63 -11.97 -2.22
N ASP A 5 11.79 -11.43 -3.11
CA ASP A 5 11.47 -10.01 -3.14
C ASP A 5 10.19 -9.70 -2.33
N LEU A 6 9.51 -10.74 -1.81
CA LEU A 6 8.33 -10.63 -0.98
C LEU A 6 8.72 -10.54 0.50
N ALA A 7 8.24 -9.51 1.19
CA ALA A 7 8.30 -9.40 2.64
C ALA A 7 6.90 -9.54 3.24
N VAL A 8 6.79 -10.32 4.32
CA VAL A 8 5.56 -10.41 5.12
C VAL A 8 5.84 -9.76 6.47
N TYR A 9 5.05 -8.73 6.78
CA TYR A 9 5.09 -8.03 8.06
C TYR A 9 3.99 -8.56 8.97
N ASP A 10 4.35 -9.42 9.90
CA ASP A 10 3.47 -9.96 10.92
C ASP A 10 3.52 -9.06 12.17
N LEU A 11 2.42 -8.35 12.42
CA LEU A 11 2.29 -7.40 13.51
C LEU A 11 1.96 -8.12 14.83
N GLN A 12 2.81 -9.07 15.23
CA GLN A 12 2.59 -9.90 16.41
C GLN A 12 2.58 -9.08 17.71
N GLY A 13 1.89 -9.60 18.72
CA GLY A 13 1.92 -9.05 20.09
C GLY A 13 0.96 -7.88 20.34
N GLN A 14 0.33 -7.32 19.30
CA GLN A 14 -0.66 -6.25 19.45
C GLN A 14 -1.70 -6.27 18.33
N VAL A 15 -2.94 -5.86 18.65
CA VAL A 15 -4.00 -5.72 17.64
C VAL A 15 -3.95 -4.32 17.04
N TYR A 16 -3.74 -4.26 15.72
CA TYR A 16 -3.81 -3.04 14.93
C TYR A 16 -5.14 -2.94 14.19
N SER A 17 -5.76 -1.77 14.25
CA SER A 17 -6.89 -1.42 13.40
C SER A 17 -6.42 -1.17 11.97
N TYR A 18 -7.35 -1.24 11.01
CA TYR A 18 -7.04 -0.95 9.61
C TYR A 18 -6.54 0.50 9.39
N VAL A 19 -6.90 1.43 10.29
CA VAL A 19 -6.38 2.81 10.27
C VAL A 19 -4.90 2.82 10.66
N GLU A 20 -4.52 2.14 11.74
CA GLU A 20 -3.12 2.07 12.17
C GLU A 20 -2.25 1.32 11.15
N VAL A 21 -2.76 0.22 10.60
CA VAL A 21 -2.08 -0.52 9.51
C VAL A 21 -1.85 0.38 8.29
N SER A 22 -2.79 1.27 7.96
CA SER A 22 -2.59 2.19 6.83
C SER A 22 -1.43 3.18 7.05
N ILE A 23 -1.15 3.56 8.30
CA ILE A 23 -0.02 4.44 8.65
C ILE A 23 1.30 3.67 8.53
N LEU A 24 1.34 2.40 8.99
CA LEU A 24 2.50 1.52 8.79
C LEU A 24 2.80 1.31 7.30
N ILE A 25 1.77 1.14 6.48
CA ILE A 25 1.87 1.09 5.01
C ILE A 25 2.47 2.40 4.46
N GLY A 26 1.99 3.55 4.95
CA GLY A 26 2.54 4.86 4.61
C GLY A 26 4.02 4.98 4.93
N LEU A 27 4.46 4.49 6.10
CA LEU A 27 5.87 4.47 6.49
C LEU A 27 6.72 3.57 5.59
N LEU A 28 6.26 2.37 5.27
CA LEU A 28 6.97 1.43 4.39
C LEU A 28 7.13 1.98 2.96
N LEU A 29 6.06 2.52 2.38
CA LEU A 29 6.09 3.11 1.04
C LEU A 29 6.84 4.45 1.03
N GLY A 30 6.62 5.28 2.05
CA GLY A 30 7.22 6.61 2.18
C GLY A 30 8.73 6.57 2.42
N SER A 31 9.23 5.55 3.13
CA SER A 31 10.67 5.27 3.28
C SER A 31 11.29 4.59 2.06
N CYS A 32 10.46 4.18 1.09
CA CYS A 32 10.85 3.34 -0.04
C CYS A 32 11.51 2.02 0.39
N THR A 33 11.10 1.48 1.54
CA THR A 33 11.49 0.13 2.01
C THR A 33 10.87 -0.95 1.12
N VAL A 34 9.64 -0.69 0.67
CA VAL A 34 8.92 -1.53 -0.32
C VAL A 34 8.37 -0.64 -1.44
N ASP A 35 8.16 -1.22 -2.62
CA ASP A 35 7.62 -0.51 -3.78
C ASP A 35 6.09 -0.67 -3.92
N SER A 36 5.53 -1.73 -3.33
CA SER A 36 4.10 -2.01 -3.38
C SER A 36 3.61 -2.78 -2.14
N ILE A 37 2.33 -2.62 -1.82
CA ILE A 37 1.69 -3.31 -0.70
C ILE A 37 0.47 -4.10 -1.17
N VAL A 38 0.32 -5.32 -0.64
CA VAL A 38 -0.92 -6.09 -0.64
C VAL A 38 -1.44 -6.12 0.79
N THR A 39 -2.65 -5.60 1.01
CA THR A 39 -3.30 -5.56 2.33
C THR A 39 -4.78 -5.90 2.20
N GLY A 40 -5.54 -5.84 3.29
CA GLY A 40 -6.97 -6.07 3.26
C GLY A 40 -7.65 -5.89 4.60
N CYS A 41 -8.97 -5.97 4.57
CA CYS A 41 -9.80 -6.12 5.76
C CYS A 41 -11.02 -7.00 5.40
N SER A 42 -11.99 -7.14 6.29
CA SER A 42 -13.17 -8.01 6.06
C SER A 42 -13.77 -7.87 4.66
N CYS A 43 -14.11 -6.65 4.25
CA CYS A 43 -14.64 -6.36 2.91
C CYS A 43 -13.68 -5.54 2.04
N GLY A 44 -12.44 -5.29 2.48
CA GLY A 44 -11.43 -4.45 1.82
C GLY A 44 -11.71 -2.93 1.77
N GLN A 45 -12.97 -2.48 1.86
CA GLN A 45 -13.33 -1.07 1.69
C GLN A 45 -12.70 -0.14 2.75
N GLY A 46 -12.79 -0.51 4.03
CA GLY A 46 -12.24 0.30 5.13
C GLY A 46 -10.73 0.49 4.99
N MET A 47 -10.01 -0.58 4.64
CA MET A 47 -8.57 -0.54 4.40
C MET A 47 -8.21 0.33 3.18
N MET A 48 -8.97 0.24 2.09
CA MET A 48 -8.77 1.11 0.92
C MET A 48 -8.94 2.60 1.29
N LEU A 49 -9.98 2.94 2.05
CA LEU A 49 -10.25 4.32 2.46
C LEU A 49 -9.17 4.85 3.42
N ALA A 50 -8.74 4.03 4.38
CA ALA A 50 -7.68 4.41 5.30
C ALA A 50 -6.35 4.64 4.56
N CYS A 51 -5.95 3.70 3.68
CA CYS A 51 -4.76 3.85 2.85
C CYS A 51 -4.83 5.14 2.00
N ASN A 52 -5.95 5.43 1.34
CA ASN A 52 -6.08 6.65 0.54
C ASN A 52 -6.17 7.94 1.38
N SER A 53 -6.26 7.86 2.71
CA SER A 53 -6.15 9.00 3.61
C SER A 53 -4.70 9.32 4.00
N VAL A 54 -3.78 8.37 3.80
CA VAL A 54 -2.35 8.53 4.14
C VAL A 54 -1.60 9.16 2.94
N PRO A 55 -0.73 10.18 3.17
CA PRO A 55 0.06 10.78 2.11
C PRO A 55 0.94 9.77 1.36
N GLY A 56 0.95 9.86 0.03
CA GLY A 56 1.81 9.03 -0.81
C GLY A 56 1.32 7.58 -1.04
N VAL A 57 0.21 7.18 -0.42
CA VAL A 57 -0.42 5.87 -0.64
C VAL A 57 -1.55 6.01 -1.65
N LEU A 58 -1.55 5.22 -2.72
CA LEU A 58 -2.61 5.14 -3.72
C LEU A 58 -3.11 3.69 -3.79
N CYS A 59 -4.23 3.45 -3.13
CA CYS A 59 -4.73 2.10 -2.87
C CYS A 59 -5.97 1.78 -3.73
N GLY A 60 -5.93 0.69 -4.50
CA GLY A 60 -7.09 0.14 -5.19
C GLY A 60 -7.85 -0.88 -4.34
N MET A 61 -9.16 -1.03 -4.57
CA MET A 61 -9.95 -2.16 -4.07
C MET A 61 -9.95 -3.25 -5.13
N ILE A 62 -9.46 -4.45 -4.80
CA ILE A 62 -9.24 -5.54 -5.76
C ILE A 62 -10.00 -6.77 -5.28
N LYS A 63 -10.95 -7.26 -6.10
CA LYS A 63 -11.77 -8.42 -5.74
C LYS A 63 -11.36 -9.70 -6.47
N ASP A 64 -10.81 -9.55 -7.66
CA ASP A 64 -10.42 -10.65 -8.54
C ASP A 64 -9.19 -10.30 -9.39
N GLN A 65 -8.72 -11.28 -10.18
CA GLN A 65 -7.58 -11.14 -11.09
C GLN A 65 -7.75 -9.97 -12.07
N LYS A 66 -8.96 -9.75 -12.60
CA LYS A 66 -9.22 -8.74 -13.63
C LYS A 66 -9.11 -7.33 -13.05
N ASP A 67 -9.62 -7.13 -11.84
CA ASP A 67 -9.42 -5.87 -11.10
C ASP A 67 -7.93 -5.58 -10.92
N ALA A 68 -7.12 -6.59 -10.55
CA ALA A 68 -5.68 -6.45 -10.38
C ALA A 68 -4.97 -6.04 -11.68
N GLU A 69 -5.31 -6.70 -12.79
CA GLU A 69 -4.75 -6.40 -14.12
C GLU A 69 -5.04 -4.96 -14.53
N LEU A 70 -6.30 -4.52 -14.40
CA LEU A 70 -6.74 -3.16 -14.72
C LEU A 70 -6.11 -2.12 -13.80
N PHE A 71 -6.01 -2.38 -12.50
CA PHE A 71 -5.41 -1.45 -11.55
C PHE A 71 -3.93 -1.18 -11.87
N VAL A 72 -3.16 -2.23 -12.15
CA VAL A 72 -1.74 -2.09 -12.49
C VAL A 72 -1.57 -1.34 -13.80
N SER A 73 -2.39 -1.61 -14.81
CA SER A 73 -2.18 -1.00 -16.12
C SER A 73 -2.78 0.38 -16.28
N ILE A 74 -3.88 0.68 -15.57
CA ILE A 74 -4.55 1.99 -15.62
C ILE A 74 -4.04 2.87 -14.49
N ASN A 75 -4.33 2.53 -13.23
CA ASN A 75 -4.17 3.43 -12.09
C ASN A 75 -2.72 3.53 -11.59
N ARG A 76 -1.92 2.46 -11.77
CA ARG A 76 -0.50 2.41 -11.38
C ARG A 76 -0.29 2.90 -9.93
N GLY A 77 -1.14 2.43 -9.02
CA GLY A 77 -1.00 2.68 -7.59
C GLY A 77 0.05 1.78 -6.95
N ASN A 78 0.31 2.01 -5.67
CA ASN A 78 1.36 1.34 -4.90
C ASN A 78 0.79 0.51 -3.73
N ALA A 79 -0.54 0.42 -3.59
CA ALA A 79 -1.18 -0.45 -2.63
C ALA A 79 -2.45 -1.06 -3.21
N VAL A 80 -2.82 -2.25 -2.73
CA VAL A 80 -4.13 -2.86 -2.97
C VAL A 80 -4.74 -3.33 -1.68
N SER A 81 -6.06 -3.23 -1.60
CA SER A 81 -6.89 -3.76 -0.52
C SER A 81 -7.80 -4.86 -1.07
N ILE A 82 -7.71 -6.04 -0.45
CA ILE A 82 -8.44 -7.26 -0.84
C ILE A 82 -9.48 -7.59 0.26
N PRO A 83 -10.69 -8.08 -0.09
CA PRO A 83 -11.63 -8.58 0.89
C PRO A 83 -11.15 -9.95 1.42
N LEU A 84 -10.84 -10.02 2.72
CA LEU A 84 -10.28 -11.21 3.37
C LEU A 84 -11.31 -11.99 4.21
N LYS A 85 -12.60 -11.63 4.12
CA LYS A 85 -13.69 -12.34 4.79
C LYS A 85 -14.95 -12.38 3.92
N GLU A 86 -15.39 -11.23 3.44
CA GLU A 86 -16.54 -11.12 2.54
C GLU A 86 -16.21 -11.77 1.20
N GLY A 87 -16.94 -12.82 0.82
CA GLY A 87 -16.66 -13.57 -0.41
C GLY A 87 -15.37 -14.43 -0.36
N TYR A 88 -14.64 -14.43 0.76
CA TYR A 88 -13.47 -15.27 0.98
C TYR A 88 -13.92 -16.67 1.46
N GLY A 89 -14.42 -17.46 0.49
CA GLY A 89 -14.93 -18.81 0.71
C GLY A 89 -13.91 -19.89 0.35
N TRP A 90 -14.40 -21.03 -0.15
CA TRP A 90 -13.58 -22.19 -0.52
C TRP A 90 -12.50 -21.89 -1.57
N ASN A 91 -12.72 -20.90 -2.45
CA ASN A 91 -11.79 -20.46 -3.50
C ASN A 91 -10.98 -19.22 -3.09
N GLY A 92 -10.95 -18.87 -1.81
CA GLY A 92 -10.34 -17.61 -1.33
C GLY A 92 -8.83 -17.55 -1.56
N GLU A 93 -8.12 -18.64 -1.22
CA GLU A 93 -6.66 -18.73 -1.40
C GLU A 93 -6.26 -18.71 -2.88
N ASP A 94 -6.98 -19.46 -3.72
CA ASP A 94 -6.76 -19.47 -5.17
C ASP A 94 -6.99 -18.08 -5.77
N ASN A 95 -8.07 -17.38 -5.38
CA ASN A 95 -8.31 -16.01 -5.81
C ASN A 95 -7.21 -15.04 -5.35
N LEU A 96 -6.69 -15.18 -4.12
CA LEU A 96 -5.57 -14.37 -3.64
C LEU A 96 -4.29 -14.65 -4.46
N MET A 97 -4.02 -15.91 -4.82
CA MET A 97 -2.90 -16.27 -5.69
C MET A 97 -3.07 -15.70 -7.10
N GLU A 98 -4.28 -15.72 -7.67
CA GLU A 98 -4.58 -15.12 -8.97
C GLU A 98 -4.41 -13.60 -8.94
N ILE A 99 -4.92 -12.93 -7.90
CA ILE A 99 -4.75 -11.48 -7.70
C ILE A 99 -3.27 -11.12 -7.61
N THR A 100 -2.54 -11.75 -6.68
CA THR A 100 -1.12 -11.45 -6.47
C THR A 100 -0.29 -11.80 -7.70
N GLY A 101 -0.59 -12.92 -8.36
CA GLY A 101 -0.06 -13.27 -9.67
C GLY A 101 -0.26 -12.13 -10.66
N ALA A 102 -1.49 -11.68 -10.88
CA ALA A 102 -1.82 -10.57 -11.78
C ALA A 102 -1.09 -9.26 -11.42
N LEU A 103 -0.98 -8.91 -10.15
CA LEU A 103 -0.28 -7.69 -9.72
C LEU A 103 1.19 -7.68 -10.13
N PHE A 104 1.83 -8.85 -10.15
CA PHE A 104 3.29 -8.98 -10.29
C PHE A 104 3.76 -9.76 -11.55
N SER A 105 2.87 -10.13 -12.47
CA SER A 105 3.15 -11.10 -13.56
C SER A 105 3.61 -10.54 -14.92
N LEU A 106 3.65 -9.23 -15.20
CA LEU A 106 4.06 -8.70 -16.51
C LEU A 106 4.58 -7.26 -16.42
N PRO A 107 5.47 -6.82 -17.33
CA PRO A 107 5.83 -5.41 -17.50
C PRO A 107 4.58 -4.56 -17.76
N ILE A 108 4.48 -3.43 -17.05
CA ILE A 108 3.31 -2.53 -17.02
C ILE A 108 2.94 -2.02 -18.43
N GLU A 109 3.93 -1.95 -19.32
CA GLU A 109 3.83 -1.44 -20.69
C GLU A 109 3.01 -2.31 -21.67
N ASN A 110 2.69 -3.56 -21.32
CA ASN A 110 1.97 -4.49 -22.21
C ASN A 110 0.46 -4.65 -21.91
N ARG A 111 -0.10 -3.87 -20.97
CA ARG A 111 -1.39 -4.20 -20.34
C ARG A 111 -2.57 -3.26 -20.63
N ILE A 112 -2.39 -2.21 -21.43
CA ILE A 112 -3.49 -1.32 -21.87
C ILE A 112 -3.78 -1.58 -23.36
N PRO A 113 -5.04 -1.69 -23.81
CA PRO A 113 -5.36 -1.64 -25.23
C PRO A 113 -4.74 -0.38 -25.84
N PHE A 114 -3.87 -0.56 -26.84
CA PHE A 114 -2.98 0.48 -27.38
C PHE A 114 -3.69 1.80 -27.70
N GLN A 115 -4.94 1.74 -28.13
CA GLN A 115 -5.76 2.88 -28.56
C GLN A 115 -6.07 3.88 -27.43
N ASP A 116 -6.22 3.41 -26.18
CA ASP A 116 -6.60 4.24 -25.03
C ASP A 116 -5.44 4.51 -24.04
N ALA A 117 -4.28 3.89 -24.27
CA ALA A 117 -3.15 3.89 -23.33
C ALA A 117 -2.69 5.31 -22.99
N GLN A 118 -2.47 6.16 -23.99
CA GLN A 118 -1.98 7.52 -23.78
C GLN A 118 -2.95 8.36 -22.94
N ARG A 119 -4.26 8.29 -23.24
CA ARG A 119 -5.30 9.02 -22.47
C ARG A 119 -5.32 8.57 -21.01
N LYS A 120 -5.35 7.26 -20.76
CA LYS A 120 -5.41 6.70 -19.40
C LYS A 120 -4.16 7.02 -18.57
N LEU A 121 -2.98 7.03 -19.21
CA LEU A 121 -1.74 7.45 -18.56
C LEU A 121 -1.74 8.94 -18.20
N ALA A 122 -2.23 9.79 -19.11
CA ALA A 122 -2.36 11.23 -18.85
C ALA A 122 -3.34 11.51 -17.71
N ASP A 123 -4.50 10.86 -17.70
CA ASP A 123 -5.50 11.01 -16.62
C ASP A 123 -4.95 10.52 -15.28
N THR A 124 -4.21 9.42 -15.27
CA THR A 124 -3.57 8.89 -14.05
C THR A 124 -2.50 9.84 -13.52
N GLN A 125 -1.69 10.41 -14.40
CA GLN A 125 -0.70 11.42 -14.01
C GLN A 125 -1.36 12.66 -13.41
N LYS A 126 -2.43 13.16 -14.06
CA LYS A 126 -3.20 14.31 -13.57
C LYS A 126 -3.87 14.03 -12.24
N MET A 127 -4.39 12.82 -12.03
CA MET A 127 -4.96 12.41 -10.75
C MET A 127 -3.91 12.40 -9.63
N LYS A 128 -2.70 11.88 -9.90
CA LYS A 128 -1.58 11.91 -8.93
C LYS A 128 -1.14 13.35 -8.61
N GLU A 129 -1.12 14.23 -9.62
CA GLU A 129 -0.84 15.65 -9.44
C GLU A 129 -1.89 16.33 -8.55
N ILE A 130 -3.19 16.18 -8.87
CA ILE A 130 -4.29 16.74 -8.04
C ILE A 130 -4.21 16.22 -6.60
N ARG A 131 -3.94 14.93 -6.42
CA ARG A 131 -3.79 14.31 -5.10
C ARG A 131 -2.65 14.97 -4.31
N SER A 132 -1.53 15.29 -4.95
CA SER A 132 -0.40 15.97 -4.30
C SER A 132 -0.74 17.36 -3.75
N PHE A 133 -1.75 18.04 -4.32
CA PHE A 133 -2.23 19.33 -3.79
C PHE A 133 -3.13 19.18 -2.56
N SER A 134 -3.76 18.02 -2.42
CA SER A 134 -4.78 17.75 -1.37
C SER A 134 -4.21 17.09 -0.11
N GLN A 135 -2.93 16.69 -0.12
CA GLN A 135 -2.29 16.00 0.99
C GLN A 135 -1.09 16.79 1.50
N CYS A 136 -0.88 16.77 2.82
CA CYS A 136 0.36 17.26 3.41
C CYS A 136 1.50 16.24 3.22
N ASP A 137 2.74 16.66 3.49
CA ASP A 137 3.89 15.76 3.53
C ASP A 137 3.70 14.68 4.60
N LEU A 138 4.23 13.47 4.36
CA LEU A 138 4.09 12.34 5.28
C LEU A 138 4.65 12.65 6.68
N THR A 139 5.77 13.36 6.80
CA THR A 139 6.30 13.70 8.14
C THR A 139 5.44 14.73 8.85
N VAL A 140 4.87 15.68 8.11
CA VAL A 140 3.89 16.63 8.67
C VAL A 140 2.65 15.88 9.14
N PHE A 141 2.13 14.95 8.34
CA PHE A 141 1.02 14.08 8.71
C PHE A 141 1.31 13.31 10.00
N LEU A 142 2.47 12.65 10.11
CA LEU A 142 2.86 11.89 11.30
C LEU A 142 2.94 12.78 12.54
N ASN A 143 3.50 13.99 12.43
CA ASN A 143 3.62 14.92 13.55
C ASN A 143 2.27 15.53 13.99
N LEU A 144 1.19 15.35 13.22
CA LEU A 144 -0.16 15.78 13.59
C LEU A 144 -0.97 14.67 14.27
N LEU A 145 -0.49 13.42 14.26
CA LEU A 145 -1.15 12.31 14.94
C LEU A 145 -0.97 12.44 16.46
N ASP A 146 -1.94 11.91 17.21
CA ASP A 146 -1.84 11.90 18.66
C ASP A 146 -0.74 10.95 19.15
N GLU A 147 -0.19 11.25 20.33
CA GLU A 147 0.92 10.51 20.93
C GLU A 147 0.61 9.03 21.15
N SER A 148 -0.64 8.69 21.46
CA SER A 148 -1.04 7.28 21.69
C SER A 148 -1.00 6.47 20.39
N MET A 149 -1.41 7.09 19.28
CA MET A 149 -1.30 6.50 17.96
C MET A 149 0.16 6.33 17.55
N ILE A 150 1.01 7.35 17.73
CA ILE A 150 2.44 7.27 17.42
C ILE A 150 3.11 6.16 18.24
N THR A 151 2.87 6.11 19.55
CA THR A 151 3.42 5.08 20.45
C THR A 151 3.07 3.67 20.00
N LYS A 152 1.84 3.48 19.52
CA LYS A 152 1.40 2.20 18.99
C LYS A 152 1.99 1.88 17.62
N ILE A 153 2.18 2.87 16.76
CA ILE A 153 2.79 2.66 15.44
C ILE A 153 4.26 2.25 15.58
N ILE A 154 5.04 2.92 16.43
CA ILE A 154 6.46 2.60 16.64
C ILE A 154 6.69 1.26 17.32
N SER A 155 5.70 0.70 18.03
CA SER A 155 5.82 -0.64 18.64
C SER A 155 5.80 -1.78 17.62
N ALA A 156 5.47 -1.50 16.35
CA ALA A 156 5.56 -2.44 15.24
C ALA A 156 7.03 -2.68 14.82
N SER A 157 7.82 -3.30 15.70
CA SER A 157 9.26 -3.51 15.56
C SER A 157 9.69 -4.06 14.20
N GLN A 158 9.01 -5.07 13.66
CA GLN A 158 9.37 -5.63 12.34
C GLN A 158 9.29 -4.59 11.20
N VAL A 159 8.33 -3.66 11.27
CA VAL A 159 8.21 -2.56 10.31
C VAL A 159 9.31 -1.54 10.55
N MET A 160 9.54 -1.13 11.80
CA MET A 160 10.55 -0.12 12.14
C MET A 160 11.96 -0.61 11.78
N ASP A 161 12.30 -1.85 12.13
CA ASP A 161 13.58 -2.49 11.84
C ASP A 161 13.83 -2.58 10.33
N ALA A 162 12.81 -2.96 9.56
CA ALA A 162 12.92 -3.01 8.10
C ALA A 162 13.16 -1.61 7.50
N ILE A 163 12.49 -0.58 8.02
CA ILE A 163 12.70 0.80 7.55
C ILE A 163 14.12 1.29 7.90
N VAL A 164 14.60 1.02 9.11
CA VAL A 164 15.94 1.40 9.52
C VAL A 164 17.02 0.71 8.69
N LYS A 165 16.79 -0.55 8.34
CA LYS A 165 17.75 -1.39 7.62
C LYS A 165 17.74 -1.16 6.10
N ASP A 166 16.55 -1.15 5.50
CA ASP A 166 16.38 -1.24 4.05
C ASP A 166 15.73 0.03 3.45
N GLY A 167 15.31 0.98 4.28
CA GLY A 167 14.72 2.25 3.84
C GLY A 167 15.71 3.11 3.05
N ARG A 168 15.23 3.69 1.94
CA ARG A 168 16.04 4.45 0.98
C ARG A 168 15.76 5.96 0.99
N LYS A 169 14.75 6.41 1.75
CA LYS A 169 14.41 7.85 1.90
C LYS A 169 14.81 8.38 3.27
N ASP A 170 15.92 9.11 3.30
CA ASP A 170 16.58 9.61 4.53
C ASP A 170 15.64 10.30 5.52
N GLN A 171 14.69 11.10 5.03
CA GLN A 171 13.76 11.85 5.90
C GLN A 171 12.86 10.94 6.73
N ILE A 172 12.29 9.88 6.14
CA ILE A 172 11.40 8.95 6.86
C ILE A 172 12.23 7.99 7.73
N VAL A 173 13.37 7.53 7.24
CA VAL A 173 14.30 6.70 8.03
C VAL A 173 14.76 7.45 9.27
N LYS A 174 15.09 8.74 9.14
CA LYS A 174 15.42 9.59 10.28
C LYS A 174 14.25 9.74 11.25
N TRP A 175 13.04 10.01 10.73
CA TRP A 175 11.84 10.12 11.57
C TRP A 175 11.64 8.85 12.40
N VAL A 176 11.79 7.65 11.80
CA VAL A 176 11.69 6.38 12.53
C VAL A 176 12.77 6.26 13.62
N LYS A 177 14.05 6.55 13.30
CA LYS A 177 15.15 6.50 14.29
C LYS A 177 14.99 7.47 15.46
N ASP A 178 14.33 8.60 15.23
CA ASP A 178 14.12 9.62 16.26
C ASP A 178 12.96 9.24 17.21
N HIS A 179 12.11 8.27 16.85
CA HIS A 179 10.89 7.92 17.60
C HIS A 179 10.78 6.45 18.06
N ALA A 180 11.44 5.50 17.38
CA ALA A 180 11.44 4.07 17.70
C ALA A 180 12.73 3.65 18.42
#